data_AF-W4V7H8-F1
#
_entry.id   AF-W4V7H8-F1
#
_cell.length_a   1.000
_cell.length_b   1.000
_cell.length_c   1.000
_cell.angle_alpha   90.00
_cell.angle_beta   90.00
_cell.angle_gamma   90.00
#
_symmetry.space_group_name_H-M   'P 1'
#
loop_
_entity.id
_entity.type
_entity.pdbx_description
1 polymer ?
#
loop_
_entity_poly.entity_id
_entity_poly.type
_entity_poly.pdbx_seq_one_letter_code
_entity_poly.pdbx_strand_id
1 'polypeptide(L)'
;MFKIVPGLADPSCISFESKNHPGYYLKHENFKIILKKYEDTDLYKEDATFKVVPGLANEDLISFQSFNYPSRYIRHRDFNLYIEKIENVLGENDATYIGIKTE
;
A
#
# COMPACT_ATOMS: atom_id res chain seq x y z
N MET A 1 -7.36 -11.87 -2.61
CA MET A 1 -8.34 -10.92 -2.03
C MET A 1 -7.81 -10.47 -0.69
N PHE A 2 -7.97 -9.19 -0.35
CA PHE A 2 -7.46 -8.61 0.88
C PHE A 2 -8.62 -8.06 1.72
N LYS A 3 -8.47 -8.12 3.04
CA LYS A 3 -9.23 -7.31 3.99
C LYS A 3 -8.45 -6.04 4.23
N ILE A 4 -9.17 -4.94 4.41
CA ILE A 4 -8.57 -3.69 4.82
C ILE A 4 -8.84 -3.55 6.31
N VAL A 5 -7.77 -3.39 7.06
CA VAL A 5 -7.78 -3.27 8.52
C VAL A 5 -7.11 -1.96 8.91
N PRO A 6 -7.33 -1.45 10.14
CA PRO A 6 -6.55 -0.34 10.67
C PRO A 6 -5.05 -0.60 10.49
N GLY A 7 -4.31 0.45 10.15
CA GLY A 7 -2.87 0.35 9.92
C GLY A 7 -2.15 -0.24 11.12
N LEU A 8 -1.24 -1.18 10.87
CA LEU A 8 -0.52 -1.88 11.93
C LEU A 8 0.39 -0.95 12.75
N ALA A 9 0.89 0.12 12.14
CA ALA A 9 1.70 1.15 12.81
C ALA A 9 0.87 2.35 13.30
N ASP A 10 -0.21 2.66 12.58
CA ASP A 10 -1.08 3.81 12.87
C ASP A 10 -2.53 3.48 12.46
N PRO A 11 -3.50 3.48 13.40
CA PRO A 11 -4.88 3.12 13.11
C PRO A 11 -5.63 4.14 12.23
N SER A 12 -5.08 5.34 12.01
CA SER A 12 -5.61 6.32 11.04
C SER A 12 -5.25 5.96 9.59
N CYS A 13 -4.31 5.04 9.40
CA CYS A 13 -3.89 4.48 8.12
C CYS A 13 -4.53 3.11 7.90
N ILE A 14 -4.12 2.40 6.84
CA ILE A 14 -4.60 1.05 6.54
C ILE A 14 -3.46 0.04 6.38
N SER A 15 -3.80 -1.22 6.58
CA SER A 15 -2.99 -2.38 6.17
C SER A 15 -3.86 -3.38 5.41
N PHE A 16 -3.24 -4.14 4.50
CA PHE A 16 -3.92 -5.14 3.68
C PHE A 16 -3.64 -6.55 4.19
N GLU A 17 -4.60 -7.16 4.90
CA GLU A 17 -4.51 -8.54 5.35
C GLU A 17 -5.02 -9.50 4.26
N SER A 18 -4.30 -10.58 3.97
CA SER A 18 -4.77 -11.59 3.02
C SER A 18 -5.98 -12.37 3.56
N LYS A 19 -7.08 -12.42 2.79
CA LYS A 19 -8.22 -13.29 3.11
C LYS A 19 -7.86 -14.78 3.00
N ASN A 20 -6.93 -15.12 2.10
CA ASN A 20 -6.56 -16.51 1.81
C ASN A 20 -5.47 -17.03 2.75
N HIS A 21 -4.71 -16.13 3.38
CA HIS A 21 -3.66 -16.44 4.35
C HIS A 21 -3.79 -15.49 5.54
N PRO A 22 -4.75 -15.71 6.46
CA PRO A 22 -4.93 -14.85 7.62
C PRO A 22 -3.63 -14.67 8.42
N GLY A 23 -3.39 -13.46 8.92
CA GLY A 23 -2.12 -13.08 9.55
C GLY A 23 -0.97 -12.82 8.58
N TYR A 24 -1.20 -12.79 7.26
CA TYR A 24 -0.24 -12.29 6.27
C TYR A 24 -0.70 -10.95 5.72
N TYR A 25 0.24 -10.04 5.52
CA TYR A 25 -0.02 -8.68 5.08
C TYR A 25 0.79 -8.33 3.84
N LEU A 26 0.25 -7.43 3.02
CA LEU A 26 1.08 -6.71 2.06
C LEU A 26 1.98 -5.74 2.81
N LYS A 27 3.29 -5.86 2.60
CA LYS A 27 4.30 -4.92 3.08
C LYS A 27 5.27 -4.60 1.96
N HIS A 28 5.96 -3.47 2.05
CA HIS A 28 7.12 -3.24 1.18
C HIS A 28 8.39 -3.84 1.81
N GLU A 29 9.26 -4.40 0.99
CA GLU A 29 10.60 -4.86 1.40
C GLU A 29 11.54 -4.65 0.22
N ASN A 30 12.64 -3.92 0.43
CA ASN A 30 13.49 -3.42 -0.66
C ASN A 30 12.68 -2.71 -1.76
N PHE A 31 11.70 -1.91 -1.33
CA PHE A 31 10.72 -1.20 -2.17
C PHE A 31 9.75 -2.07 -2.98
N LYS A 32 9.84 -3.41 -2.92
CA LYS A 32 8.87 -4.30 -3.59
C LYS A 32 7.72 -4.64 -2.63
N ILE A 33 6.48 -4.65 -3.13
CA ILE A 33 5.34 -5.14 -2.36
C ILE A 33 5.35 -6.67 -2.37
N ILE A 34 5.36 -7.26 -1.17
CA ILE A 34 5.34 -8.70 -0.95
C ILE A 34 4.24 -9.08 0.04
N LEU A 35 3.80 -10.33 -0.01
CA LEU A 35 2.95 -10.91 1.01
C LEU A 35 3.82 -11.63 2.05
N LYS A 36 3.79 -11.19 3.31
CA LYS A 36 4.62 -11.77 4.38
C LYS A 36 3.80 -12.01 5.64
N LYS A 37 4.15 -13.05 6.41
CA LYS A 37 3.52 -13.35 7.70
C LYS A 37 3.80 -12.22 8.68
N TYR A 38 2.84 -11.89 9.53
CA TYR A 38 2.98 -10.89 10.58
C TYR A 38 4.16 -11.20 11.51
N GLU A 39 4.94 -10.17 11.79
CA GLU A 39 5.99 -10.15 12.79
C GLU A 39 5.78 -8.93 13.68
N ASP A 40 5.86 -9.10 15.00
CA ASP A 40 5.61 -8.02 15.96
C ASP A 40 6.84 -7.12 16.12
N THR A 41 7.17 -6.41 15.05
CA THR A 41 8.25 -5.42 15.02
C THR A 41 7.73 -4.11 14.43
N ASP A 42 8.24 -2.99 14.93
CA ASP A 42 7.82 -1.67 14.46
C ASP A 42 8.10 -1.50 12.95
N LEU A 43 9.26 -1.96 12.49
CA LEU A 43 9.61 -1.95 11.07
C LEU A 43 8.59 -2.73 10.21
N TYR A 44 8.17 -3.92 10.64
CA TYR A 44 7.15 -4.68 9.90
C TYR A 44 5.84 -3.91 9.84
N LYS A 45 5.40 -3.35 10.97
CA LYS A 45 4.15 -2.59 11.08
C LYS A 45 4.19 -1.37 10.16
N GLU A 46 5.28 -0.62 10.18
CA GLU A 46 5.52 0.54 9.33
C GLU A 46 5.56 0.18 7.85
N ASP A 47 6.28 -0.88 7.47
CA ASP A 47 6.38 -1.35 6.08
C ASP A 47 5.04 -1.84 5.51
N ALA A 48 4.14 -2.31 6.39
CA ALA A 48 2.82 -2.82 6.07
C ALA A 48 1.70 -1.76 6.20
N THR A 49 2.04 -0.51 6.54
CA THR A 49 1.07 0.56 6.75
C THR A 49 1.11 1.57 5.60
N PHE A 50 -0.07 1.93 5.10
CA PHE A 50 -0.23 2.86 3.99
C PHE A 50 -1.32 3.89 4.28
N LYS A 51 -1.05 5.15 3.92
CA LYS A 51 -2.04 6.23 3.93
C LYS A 51 -2.84 6.17 2.63
N VAL A 52 -4.15 6.27 2.73
CA VAL A 52 -5.02 6.48 1.58
C VAL A 52 -5.08 7.99 1.31
N VAL A 53 -4.73 8.39 0.10
CA VAL A 53 -4.75 9.79 -0.34
C VAL A 53 -5.52 9.92 -1.65
N PRO A 54 -5.94 11.13 -2.06
CA PRO A 54 -6.48 11.37 -3.39
C PRO A 54 -5.57 10.80 -4.48
N GLY A 55 -6.17 10.23 -5.52
CA GLY A 55 -5.43 9.59 -6.60
C GLY A 55 -4.50 10.58 -7.32
N LEU A 56 -3.26 10.17 -7.56
CA LEU A 56 -2.25 11.05 -8.15
C LEU A 56 -2.58 11.45 -9.61
N ALA A 57 -3.27 10.59 -10.36
CA ALA A 57 -3.73 10.90 -11.72
C ALA A 57 -5.18 11.43 -11.76
N ASN A 58 -5.96 11.19 -10.70
CA ASN A 58 -7.35 11.59 -10.61
C ASN A 58 -7.74 11.67 -9.12
N GLU A 59 -8.07 12.87 -8.65
CA GLU A 59 -8.37 13.13 -7.24
C GLU A 59 -9.66 12.46 -6.75
N ASP A 60 -10.57 12.07 -7.65
CA ASP A 60 -11.78 11.29 -7.32
C ASP A 60 -11.47 9.80 -7.05
N LEU A 61 -10.24 9.36 -7.34
CA LEU A 61 -9.73 8.01 -7.12
C LEU A 61 -8.79 7.99 -5.91
N ILE A 62 -8.05 6.89 -5.72
CA ILE A 62 -7.14 6.75 -4.57
C ILE A 62 -5.73 6.36 -4.99
N SER A 63 -4.77 6.76 -4.15
CA SER A 63 -3.39 6.26 -4.15
C SER A 63 -2.99 5.82 -2.74
N PHE A 64 -2.02 4.92 -2.65
CA PHE A 64 -1.53 4.39 -1.38
C PHE A 64 -0.12 4.90 -1.11
N GLN A 65 0.01 5.86 -0.20
CA GLN A 65 1.30 6.40 0.22
C GLN A 65 1.92 5.52 1.31
N SER A 66 3.20 5.19 1.21
CA SER A 66 3.93 4.48 2.26
C SER A 66 3.98 5.30 3.55
N PHE A 67 3.72 4.66 4.69
CA PHE A 67 3.78 5.32 5.99
C PHE A 67 5.19 5.80 6.35
N ASN A 68 6.19 4.91 6.25
CA ASN A 68 7.58 5.20 6.60
C ASN A 68 8.43 5.78 5.45
N TYR A 69 7.91 5.76 4.20
CA TYR A 69 8.49 6.50 3.07
C TYR A 69 7.46 7.45 2.43
N PRO A 70 7.15 8.61 3.05
CA PRO A 70 6.03 9.47 2.64
C PRO A 70 6.12 10.06 1.22
N SER A 71 7.30 10.03 0.59
CA SER A 71 7.47 10.44 -0.82
C SER A 71 7.19 9.32 -1.82
N ARG A 72 6.79 8.12 -1.36
CA ARG A 72 6.61 6.94 -2.20
C ARG A 72 5.20 6.38 -2.13
N TYR A 73 4.74 5.84 -3.27
CA TYR A 73 3.40 5.34 -3.46
C TYR A 73 3.44 3.93 -4.03
N ILE A 74 2.45 3.10 -3.65
CA ILE A 74 2.23 1.83 -4.34
C ILE A 74 1.91 2.14 -5.80
N ARG A 75 2.71 1.61 -6.71
CA ARG A 75 2.50 1.68 -8.16
C ARG A 75 2.76 0.33 -8.81
N HIS A 76 2.07 0.04 -9.91
CA HIS A 76 2.39 -1.13 -10.71
C HIS A 76 3.51 -0.85 -11.70
N ARG A 77 4.36 -1.84 -11.95
CA ARG A 77 5.38 -1.82 -13.01
C ARG A 77 5.68 -3.25 -13.43
N ASP A 78 5.57 -3.55 -14.71
CA ASP A 78 5.85 -4.88 -15.27
C ASP A 78 5.17 -6.02 -14.49
N PHE A 79 3.86 -5.89 -14.24
CA PHE A 79 3.04 -6.83 -13.46
C PHE A 79 3.45 -7.04 -11.98
N ASN A 80 4.40 -6.25 -11.47
CA ASN A 80 4.80 -6.23 -10.07
C ASN A 80 4.29 -4.95 -9.39
N LEU A 81 4.27 -4.96 -8.06
CA LEU A 81 3.93 -3.80 -7.23
C LEU A 81 5.17 -3.34 -6.45
N TYR A 82 5.37 -2.02 -6.38
CA TYR A 82 6.48 -1.37 -5.69
C TYR A 82 6.02 -0.12 -4.96
N ILE A 83 6.81 0.36 -4.00
CA ILE A 83 6.73 1.74 -3.51
C ILE A 83 7.80 2.62 -4.18
N GLU A 84 7.37 3.57 -4.99
CA GLU A 84 8.28 4.42 -5.75
C GLU A 84 7.89 5.90 -5.67
N LYS A 85 8.87 6.77 -5.90
CA LYS A 85 8.59 8.18 -6.15
C LYS A 85 7.89 8.29 -7.49
N ILE A 86 6.89 9.16 -7.57
CA ILE A 86 6.15 9.40 -8.80
C ILE A 86 6.66 10.70 -9.41
N GLU A 87 7.22 10.59 -10.61
CA GLU A 87 7.96 11.69 -11.27
C GLU A 87 7.36 12.08 -12.62
N ASN A 88 6.34 11.34 -13.10
CA ASN A 88 5.70 11.58 -14.38
C ASN A 88 4.27 11.03 -14.41
N VAL A 89 3.53 11.43 -15.45
CA VAL A 89 2.12 11.07 -15.67
C VAL A 89 1.91 9.56 -15.75
N LEU A 90 2.84 8.79 -16.32
CA LEU A 90 2.72 7.33 -16.34
C LEU A 90 2.75 6.77 -14.92
N GLY A 91 3.67 7.24 -14.09
CA GLY A 91 3.73 6.87 -12.68
C GLY A 91 2.49 7.27 -11.89
N GLU A 92 1.89 8.42 -12.19
CA GLU A 92 0.62 8.85 -11.57
C GLU A 92 -0.51 7.86 -11.89
N ASN A 93 -0.61 7.45 -13.16
CA ASN A 93 -1.59 6.45 -13.59
C ASN A 93 -1.31 5.07 -12.97
N ASP A 94 -0.05 4.64 -12.94
CA ASP A 94 0.37 3.36 -12.35
C ASP A 94 0.09 3.28 -10.84
N ALA A 95 0.00 4.42 -10.17
CA ALA A 95 -0.20 4.58 -8.74
C ALA A 95 -1.64 4.94 -8.33
N THR A 96 -2.57 5.03 -9.29
CA THR A 96 -3.97 5.41 -9.04
C THR A 96 -4.91 4.22 -9.23
N TYR A 97 -5.80 4.01 -8.26
CA TYR A 97 -6.69 2.85 -8.20
C TYR A 97 -8.14 3.27 -8.02
N ILE A 98 -9.08 2.46 -8.52
CA ILE A 98 -10.53 2.73 -8.58
C ILE A 98 -11.27 2.67 -7.22
N GLY A 99 -10.57 2.94 -6.12
CA GLY A 99 -11.13 2.92 -4.77
C GLY A 99 -10.95 1.59 -4.04
N ILE A 100 -11.27 1.62 -2.76
CA ILE A 100 -11.35 0.46 -1.87
C ILE A 100 -12.79 -0.05 -1.90
N LYS A 101 -13.00 -1.32 -2.26
CA LYS A 101 -14.28 -2.00 -2.04
C LYS A 101 -14.19 -2.86 -0.79
N THR A 102 -14.91 -2.49 0.25
CA THR A 102 -15.18 -3.35 1.40
C THR A 102 -16.50 -4.05 1.17
N GLU A 103 -16.47 -5.39 1.13
CA GLU A 103 -17.67 -6.24 1.22
C GLU A 103 -18.11 -6.38 2.67
#